data_AF-A0A7S2BBH6-F1
#
_entry.id   AF-A0A7S2BBH6-F1
#
_cell.length_a   1.000
_cell.length_b   1.000
_cell.length_c   1.000
_cell.angle_alpha   90.00
_cell.angle_beta   90.00
_cell.angle_gamma   90.00
#
_symmetry.space_group_name_H-M   'P 1'
#
loop_
_entity.id
_entity.type
_entity.pdbx_description
1 polymer ?
#
loop_
_entity_poly.entity_id
_entity_poly.type
_entity_poly.pdbx_seq_one_letter_code
_entity_poly.pdbx_strand_id
1 'polypeptide(L)'
;AIVGALMVYVCGYQVGFGPISWLMISEVFPLRTRATALSIAVLANFASNLLVTFTLPSIQEAFDALEPGKGVAYLFATYAAFCGFSLWFVKEYVPETKGKSLEQIEAELK
;
A
#
# COMPACT_ATOMS: atom_id res chain seq x y z
N ALA A 1 16.46 4.22 -19.81
CA ALA A 1 15.11 4.74 -19.47
C ALA A 1 14.42 3.89 -18.39
N ILE A 2 14.13 2.60 -18.66
CA ILE A 2 13.36 1.73 -17.76
C ILE A 2 14.02 1.56 -16.37
N VAL A 3 15.32 1.29 -16.32
CA VAL A 3 16.05 1.15 -15.03
C VAL A 3 15.98 2.41 -14.18
N GLY A 4 16.08 3.60 -14.79
CA GLY A 4 15.97 4.87 -14.08
C GLY A 4 14.57 5.08 -13.49
N ALA A 5 13.52 4.77 -14.26
CA ALA A 5 12.14 4.83 -13.77
C ALA A 5 11.88 3.85 -12.61
N LEU A 6 12.43 2.63 -12.70
CA LEU A 6 12.37 1.64 -11.62
C LEU A 6 13.08 2.13 -10.36
N MET A 7 14.26 2.75 -10.49
CA MET A 7 14.98 3.30 -9.33
C MET A 7 14.19 4.43 -8.66
N VAL A 8 13.62 5.35 -9.44
CA VAL A 8 12.76 6.42 -8.89
C VAL A 8 11.57 5.83 -8.15
N TYR A 9 10.91 4.82 -8.72
CA TYR A 9 9.82 4.12 -8.07
C TYR A 9 10.24 3.46 -6.75
N VAL A 10 11.34 2.71 -6.74
CA VAL A 10 11.85 2.03 -5.54
C VAL A 10 12.25 3.04 -4.46
N CYS A 11 12.94 4.12 -4.82
CA CYS A 11 13.29 5.18 -3.88
C CYS A 11 12.04 5.83 -3.26
N GLY A 12 11.03 6.15 -4.07
CA GLY A 12 9.78 6.72 -3.59
C GLY A 12 9.06 5.77 -2.62
N TYR A 13 9.02 4.48 -2.95
CA TYR A 13 8.43 3.47 -2.06
C TYR A 13 9.18 3.36 -0.74
N GLN A 14 10.52 3.36 -0.77
CA GLN A 14 11.36 3.23 0.42
C GLN A 14 11.32 4.45 1.34
N VAL A 15 11.03 5.65 0.82
CA VAL A 15 10.89 6.86 1.65
C VAL A 15 9.47 6.99 2.21
N GLY A 16 8.47 6.52 1.47
CA GLY A 16 7.05 6.65 1.82
C GLY A 16 6.45 5.35 2.33
N PHE A 17 5.68 4.69 1.46
CA PHE A 17 4.81 3.58 1.81
C PHE A 17 5.50 2.42 2.52
N GLY A 18 6.75 2.10 2.16
CA GLY A 18 7.50 0.99 2.76
C GLY A 18 7.61 1.12 4.29
N PRO A 19 8.44 2.03 4.81
CA PRO A 19 8.64 2.16 6.25
C PRO A 19 7.44 2.77 6.98
N ILE A 20 6.73 3.73 6.37
CA ILE A 20 5.67 4.47 7.06
C ILE A 20 4.46 3.56 7.35
N SER A 21 4.08 2.68 6.43
CA SER A 21 2.93 1.78 6.66
C SER A 21 3.16 0.84 7.83
N TRP A 22 4.36 0.26 7.94
CA TRP A 22 4.75 -0.59 9.08
C TRP A 22 4.86 0.19 10.38
N LEU A 23 5.39 1.42 10.33
CA LEU A 23 5.47 2.30 11.49
C LEU A 23 4.07 2.61 12.03
N MET A 24 3.14 3.00 11.15
CA MET A 24 1.76 3.33 11.52
C MET A 24 1.03 2.16 12.20
N ILE A 25 1.19 0.94 11.69
CA ILE A 25 0.64 -0.26 12.33
C ILE A 25 1.20 -0.41 13.75
N SER A 26 2.48 -0.09 13.96
CA SER A 26 3.08 -0.16 15.29
C SER A 26 2.63 0.94 16.25
N GLU A 27 2.18 2.09 15.75
CA GLU A 27 1.81 3.26 16.57
C GLU A 27 0.31 3.34 16.86
N VAL A 28 -0.54 3.01 15.89
CA VAL A 28 -2.01 3.13 15.97
C VAL A 28 -2.63 2.07 16.87
N PHE A 29 -2.04 0.87 16.93
CA PHE A 29 -2.62 -0.22 17.73
C PHE A 29 -2.16 -0.17 19.20
N PRO A 30 -3.11 -0.29 20.16
CA PRO A 30 -2.81 -0.27 21.58
C PRO A 30 -1.95 -1.47 21.99
N LEU A 31 -1.08 -1.28 22.98
CA LEU A 31 -0.04 -2.24 23.36
C LEU A 31 -0.58 -3.65 23.62
N ARG A 32 -1.79 -3.76 24.17
CA ARG A 32 -2.40 -5.05 24.55
C ARG A 32 -2.82 -5.91 23.35
N THR A 33 -3.24 -5.29 22.23
CA THR A 33 -3.74 -6.01 21.04
C THR A 33 -2.82 -5.87 19.83
N ARG A 34 -1.71 -5.13 19.96
CA ARG A 34 -0.75 -4.86 18.88
C ARG A 34 -0.27 -6.13 18.17
N ALA A 35 0.06 -7.18 18.93
CA ALA A 35 0.54 -8.44 18.33
C ALA A 35 -0.51 -9.09 17.42
N THR A 36 -1.77 -9.11 17.84
CA THR A 36 -2.88 -9.66 17.05
C THR A 36 -3.23 -8.77 15.86
N ALA A 37 -3.24 -7.45 16.04
CA ALA A 37 -3.49 -6.52 14.95
C ALA A 37 -2.39 -6.59 13.87
N LEU A 38 -1.13 -6.69 14.30
CA LEU A 38 0.01 -6.87 13.40
C LEU A 38 -0.09 -8.19 12.63
N SER A 39 -0.45 -9.30 13.27
CA SER A 39 -0.58 -10.59 12.56
C SER A 39 -1.70 -10.57 11.52
N ILE A 40 -2.83 -9.92 11.81
CA ILE A 40 -3.92 -9.72 10.84
C ILE A 40 -3.46 -8.83 9.68
N ALA A 41 -2.74 -7.73 9.96
CA ALA A 41 -2.22 -6.84 8.93
C ALA A 41 -1.22 -7.55 8.00
N VAL A 42 -0.32 -8.36 8.58
CA VAL A 42 0.62 -9.19 7.83
C VAL A 42 -0.13 -10.21 6.97
N LEU A 43 -1.12 -10.91 7.53
CA LEU A 43 -1.94 -11.86 6.78
C LEU A 43 -2.64 -11.18 5.60
N ALA A 44 -3.24 -10.02 5.81
CA ALA A 44 -3.90 -9.24 4.76
C ALA A 44 -2.91 -8.78 3.68
N ASN A 45 -1.69 -8.39 4.06
CA ASN A 45 -0.63 -8.02 3.13
C ASN A 45 -0.22 -9.21 2.24
N PHE A 46 0.05 -10.36 2.84
CA PHE A 46 0.40 -11.58 2.09
C PHE A 46 -0.75 -12.10 1.23
N ALA A 47 -1.99 -12.05 1.73
CA ALA A 47 -3.17 -12.42 0.95
C ALA A 47 -3.36 -11.50 -0.26
N SER A 48 -3.17 -10.19 -0.09
CA SER A 48 -3.22 -9.22 -1.19
C SER A 48 -2.10 -9.46 -2.20
N ASN A 49 -0.89 -9.77 -1.73
CA ASN A 49 0.24 -10.09 -2.60
C ASN A 49 0.00 -11.36 -3.42
N LEU A 50 -0.55 -12.41 -2.82
CA LEU A 50 -0.99 -13.62 -3.52
C LEU A 50 -2.05 -13.30 -4.57
N LEU A 51 -3.08 -12.54 -4.20
CA LEU A 51 -4.16 -12.16 -5.10
C LEU A 51 -3.62 -11.42 -6.33
N VAL A 52 -2.77 -10.42 -6.13
CA VAL A 52 -2.15 -9.66 -7.24
C VAL A 52 -1.31 -10.59 -8.10
N THR A 53 -0.47 -11.43 -7.49
CA THR A 53 0.41 -12.35 -8.25
C THR A 53 -0.38 -13.31 -9.13
N PHE A 54 -1.51 -13.84 -8.65
CA PHE A 54 -2.36 -14.74 -9.44
C PHE A 54 -3.20 -14.03 -10.48
N THR A 55 -3.70 -12.83 -10.19
CA THR A 55 -4.61 -12.10 -11.09
C THR A 55 -3.88 -11.31 -12.16
N LEU A 56 -2.62 -10.92 -11.95
CA LEU A 56 -1.85 -10.07 -12.85
C LEU A 56 -1.73 -10.65 -14.28
N PRO A 57 -1.43 -11.95 -14.49
CA PRO A 57 -1.42 -12.53 -15.84
C PRO A 57 -2.79 -12.43 -16.52
N SER A 58 -3.87 -12.79 -15.82
CA SER A 58 -5.24 -12.75 -16.36
C SER A 58 -5.69 -11.33 -16.70
N ILE A 59 -5.34 -10.34 -15.87
CA ILE A 59 -5.65 -8.94 -16.11
C ILE A 59 -4.86 -8.41 -17.32
N GLN A 60 -3.58 -8.78 -17.42
CA GLN A 60 -2.75 -8.38 -18.54
C GLN A 60 -3.27 -8.95 -19.87
N GLU A 61 -3.65 -10.24 -19.90
CA GLU A 61 -4.28 -10.87 -21.07
C GLU A 61 -5.59 -10.17 -21.45
N ALA A 62 -6.43 -9.82 -20.47
CA ALA A 62 -7.67 -9.10 -20.71
C ALA A 62 -7.44 -7.70 -21.30
N PHE A 63 -6.41 -6.98 -20.84
CA PHE A 63 -6.08 -5.67 -21.41
C PHE A 63 -5.39 -5.74 -22.77
N ASP A 64 -4.54 -6.74 -23.02
CA ASP A 64 -3.96 -6.97 -24.35
C ASP A 64 -5.02 -7.40 -25.37
N ALA A 65 -6.09 -8.08 -24.94
CA ALA A 65 -7.22 -8.41 -25.79
C ALA A 65 -8.06 -7.18 -26.20
N LEU A 66 -8.07 -6.13 -25.37
CA LEU A 66 -8.78 -4.88 -25.68
C LEU A 66 -8.06 -4.07 -26.76
N GLU A 67 -6.73 -3.97 -26.66
CA GLU A 67 -5.90 -3.32 -27.65
C GLU A 67 -4.50 -3.96 -27.71
N PRO A 68 -4.16 -4.70 -28.78
CA PRO A 68 -2.91 -5.45 -28.88
C PRO A 68 -1.69 -4.56 -28.68
N GLY A 69 -0.83 -4.91 -27.72
CA GLY A 69 0.42 -4.21 -27.43
C GLY A 69 0.30 -3.04 -26.44
N LYS A 70 -0.89 -2.77 -25.90
CA LYS A 70 -1.08 -1.75 -24.84
C LYS A 70 -1.46 -2.31 -23.47
N GLY A 71 -1.53 -3.63 -23.28
CA GLY A 71 -1.95 -4.23 -22.01
C GLY A 71 -1.11 -3.82 -20.81
N VAL A 72 0.21 -3.68 -21.00
CA VAL A 72 1.12 -3.17 -19.97
C VAL A 72 0.80 -1.72 -19.59
N ALA A 73 0.50 -0.86 -20.57
CA ALA A 73 0.17 0.54 -20.31
C ALA A 73 -1.15 0.67 -19.51
N TYR A 74 -2.17 -0.13 -19.86
CA TYR A 74 -3.42 -0.18 -19.10
C TYR A 74 -3.21 -0.74 -17.69
N LEU A 75 -2.38 -1.77 -17.52
CA LEU A 75 -2.01 -2.30 -16.21
C LEU A 75 -1.38 -1.20 -15.33
N PHE A 76 -0.38 -0.48 -15.82
CA PHE A 76 0.23 0.63 -15.08
C PHE A 76 -0.77 1.77 -14.81
N ALA A 77 -1.69 2.06 -15.72
CA ALA A 77 -2.75 3.05 -15.50
C ALA A 77 -3.69 2.63 -14.36
N THR A 78 -4.05 1.35 -14.27
CA THR A 78 -4.84 0.85 -13.13
C THR A 78 -4.10 0.98 -11.80
N TYR A 79 -2.81 0.65 -11.76
CA TYR A 79 -2.01 0.84 -10.55
C TYR A 79 -1.88 2.32 -10.18
N ALA A 80 -1.74 3.22 -11.15
CA ALA A 80 -1.74 4.66 -10.90
C ALA A 80 -3.08 5.14 -10.29
N ALA A 81 -4.21 4.60 -10.75
CA ALA A 81 -5.52 4.89 -10.15
C ALA A 81 -5.62 4.37 -8.70
N PHE A 82 -5.11 3.16 -8.42
CA PHE A 82 -5.02 2.64 -7.06
C PHE A 82 -4.12 3.49 -6.16
N CYS A 83 -3.00 4.01 -6.67
CA CYS A 83 -2.17 4.97 -5.94
C CYS A 83 -2.94 6.25 -5.60
N GLY A 84 -3.73 6.79 -6.54
CA GLY A 84 -4.58 7.96 -6.29
C GLY A 84 -5.65 7.70 -5.22
N PHE A 85 -6.32 6.55 -5.28
CA PHE A 85 -7.26 6.12 -4.25
C PHE A 85 -6.60 5.95 -2.87
N SER A 86 -5.41 5.35 -2.85
CA SER A 86 -4.62 5.19 -1.62
C SER A 86 -4.27 6.54 -0.99
N LEU A 87 -3.86 7.54 -1.78
CA LEU A 87 -3.60 8.89 -1.28
C LEU A 87 -4.85 9.54 -0.68
N TRP A 88 -6.01 9.39 -1.33
CA TRP A 88 -7.28 9.86 -0.78
C TRP A 88 -7.62 9.16 0.54
N PHE A 89 -7.49 7.84 0.60
CA PHE A 89 -7.74 7.07 1.82
C PHE A 89 -6.83 7.49 2.97
N VAL A 90 -5.52 7.65 2.70
CA VAL A 90 -4.56 8.11 3.71
C VAL A 90 -4.94 9.49 4.23
N LYS A 91 -5.29 10.42 3.34
CA LYS A 91 -5.64 11.79 3.72
C LYS A 91 -6.88 11.87 4.62
N GLU A 92 -7.91 11.07 4.33
CA GLU A 92 -9.20 11.16 5.03
C GLU A 92 -9.28 10.27 6.28
N TYR A 93 -8.64 9.10 6.28
CA TYR A 93 -8.83 8.08 7.32
C TYR A 93 -7.60 7.79 8.17
N VAL A 94 -6.40 8.17 7.73
CA VAL A 94 -5.18 7.86 8.49
C VAL A 94 -4.80 9.08 9.35
N PRO A 95 -4.83 8.96 10.68
CA PRO A 95 -4.50 10.06 11.58
C PRO A 95 -3.00 10.34 11.58
N GLU A 96 -2.62 11.60 11.75
CA GLU A 96 -1.23 12.01 11.89
C GLU A 96 -0.70 11.68 13.30
N THR A 97 0.32 10.82 13.37
CA THR A 97 0.98 10.38 14.61
C THR A 97 2.26 11.14 14.90
N LYS A 98 2.77 11.94 13.95
CA LYS A 98 4.05 12.66 14.10
C LYS A 98 4.06 13.58 15.32
N GLY A 99 5.04 13.35 16.20
CA GLY A 99 5.31 14.20 17.36
C GLY A 99 4.40 13.94 18.57
N LYS A 100 3.61 12.88 18.55
CA LYS A 100 2.75 12.46 19.67
C LYS A 100 3.39 11.28 20.42
N SER A 101 3.15 11.18 21.73
CA SER A 101 3.51 9.98 22.48
C SER A 101 2.52 8.84 22.15
N LEU A 102 2.95 7.59 22.38
CA LEU A 102 2.08 6.43 22.17
C LEU A 102 0.81 6.51 23.03
N GLU A 103 0.89 7.05 24.25
CA GLU A 103 -0.29 7.21 25.10
C GLU A 103 -1.26 8.27 24.57
N GLN A 104 -0.76 9.35 23.95
CA GLN A 104 -1.59 10.38 23.33
C GLN A 104 -2.33 9.85 22.09
N ILE A 105 -1.63 9.06 21.26
CA ILE A 105 -2.24 8.40 20.08
C ILE A 105 -3.33 7.42 20.53
N GLU A 106 -3.06 6.61 21.55
CA GLU A 106 -4.05 5.66 22.10
C GLU A 106 -5.26 6.37 22.73
N ALA A 107 -5.08 7.57 23.31
CA ALA A 107 -6.16 8.37 23.87
C ALA A 107 -7.04 9.04 22.81
N GLU A 108 -6.46 9.49 21.69
CA GLU A 108 -7.20 10.10 20.57
C GLU A 108 -7.96 9.08 19.71
N LEU A 109 -7.50 7.83 19.69
CA LEU A 109 -8.09 6.71 18.92
C LEU A 109 -9.17 5.92 19.67
N LYS A 110 -9.42 6.25 20.95
CA LYS A 110 -10.42 5.61 21.81
C LYS A 110 -11.81 6.22 21.60
#